data_AF-A0A9W4B1W2-F1
#
_entry.id   AF-A0A9W4B1W2-F1
#
_cell.length_a   1.000
_cell.length_b   1.000
_cell.length_c   1.000
_cell.angle_alpha   90.00
_cell.angle_beta   90.00
_cell.angle_gamma   90.00
#
_symmetry.space_group_name_H-M   'P 1'
#
loop_
_entity.id
_entity.type
_entity.pdbx_description
1 polymer ?
#
loop_
_entity_poly.entity_id
_entity_poly.type
_entity_poly.pdbx_seq_one_letter_code
_entity_poly.pdbx_strand_id
1 'polypeptide(L)'
;MTDPDQGELLRAIHDAHSRDLQRYVMRLTRGDMPFAEDVVQESLLRLWRKPEILEQPSESARAWLFTVARNLVIDDRRSARFTRELQSDDLPERPSLDAIGPAVDKWVLADALKSLSSDHRNAIVRAYYLGQTVADIAQQEQVPEGTVKSRLHYALRALRIALQERGVGRD
;
A
#
# COMPACT_ATOMS: atom_id res chain seq x y z
N MET A 1 0.99 -23.99 21.81
CA MET A 1 2.11 -23.66 22.69
C MET A 1 2.93 -22.64 21.94
N THR A 2 2.78 -21.37 22.28
CA THR A 2 3.49 -20.27 21.64
C THR A 2 4.98 -20.43 21.90
N ASP A 3 5.81 -20.36 20.87
CA ASP A 3 7.26 -20.29 21.06
C ASP A 3 7.58 -18.95 21.76
N PRO A 4 8.20 -18.94 22.95
CA PRO A 4 8.58 -17.70 23.63
C PRO A 4 9.41 -16.74 22.75
N ASP A 5 10.19 -17.26 21.80
CA ASP A 5 10.98 -16.48 20.85
C ASP A 5 10.08 -15.69 19.87
N GLN A 6 9.01 -16.33 19.39
CA GLN A 6 8.02 -15.71 18.51
C GLN A 6 7.35 -14.49 19.18
N GLY A 7 7.03 -14.62 20.47
CA GLY A 7 6.44 -13.55 21.30
C GLY A 7 7.32 -12.31 21.38
N GLU A 8 8.63 -12.51 21.53
CA GLU A 8 9.61 -11.42 21.61
C GLU A 8 9.82 -10.75 20.26
N LEU A 9 9.92 -11.53 19.17
CA LEU A 9 10.01 -11.00 17.80
C LEU A 9 8.80 -10.13 17.44
N LEU A 10 7.58 -10.56 17.78
CA LEU A 10 6.38 -9.76 17.53
C LEU A 10 6.41 -8.44 18.30
N ARG A 11 6.83 -8.44 19.57
CA ARG A 11 6.98 -7.20 20.36
C ARG A 11 8.02 -6.28 19.76
N ALA A 12 9.17 -6.80 19.35
CA ALA A 12 10.21 -6.01 18.71
C ALA A 12 9.72 -5.33 17.42
N ILE A 13 8.96 -6.06 16.59
CA ILE A 13 8.35 -5.52 15.37
C ILE A 13 7.26 -4.50 15.70
N HIS A 14 6.42 -4.77 16.69
CA HIS A 14 5.41 -3.82 17.17
C HIS A 14 6.05 -2.51 17.61
N ASP A 15 7.06 -2.55 18.47
CA ASP A 15 7.68 -1.36 19.04
C ASP A 15 8.42 -0.53 17.99
N ALA A 16 9.00 -1.21 16.99
CA ALA A 16 9.68 -0.56 15.88
C ALA A 16 8.72 0.10 14.88
N HIS A 17 7.57 -0.51 14.57
CA HIS A 17 6.79 -0.16 13.37
C HIS A 17 5.34 0.25 13.59
N SER A 18 4.74 -0.02 14.76
CA SER A 18 3.32 0.22 15.04
C SER A 18 2.90 1.68 14.82
N ARG A 19 3.71 2.64 15.28
CA ARG A 19 3.42 4.09 15.15
C ARG A 19 3.37 4.54 13.69
N ASP A 20 4.32 4.06 12.88
CA ASP A 20 4.38 4.40 11.46
C ASP A 20 3.28 3.69 10.68
N LEU A 21 2.96 2.44 11.02
CA LEU A 21 1.84 1.70 10.46
C LEU A 21 0.51 2.38 10.79
N GLN A 22 0.29 2.79 12.04
CA GLN A 22 -0.91 3.51 12.46
C GLN A 22 -1.02 4.85 11.73
N ARG A 23 0.06 5.64 11.63
CA ARG A 23 0.04 6.90 10.86
C ARG A 23 -0.28 6.67 9.38
N TYR A 24 0.24 5.59 8.80
CA TYR A 24 -0.07 5.19 7.43
C TYR A 24 -1.56 4.85 7.28
N VAL A 25 -2.10 3.99 8.14
CA VAL A 25 -3.52 3.60 8.11
C VAL A 25 -4.43 4.80 8.37
N MET A 26 -4.12 5.66 9.33
CA MET A 26 -4.87 6.90 9.59
C MET A 26 -5.00 7.80 8.34
N ARG A 27 -3.94 7.87 7.52
CA ARG A 27 -4.00 8.59 6.23
C ARG A 27 -4.89 7.86 5.24
N LEU A 28 -4.86 6.53 5.21
CA LEU A 28 -5.75 5.75 4.37
C LEU A 28 -7.21 5.93 4.79
N THR A 29 -7.52 5.92 6.08
CA THR A 29 -8.88 5.91 6.64
C THR A 29 -9.47 7.30 6.84
N ARG A 30 -8.79 8.36 6.37
CA ARG A 30 -9.20 9.77 6.55
C ARG A 30 -9.36 10.19 8.01
N GLY A 31 -8.54 9.62 8.90
CA GLY A 31 -8.52 9.95 10.32
C GLY A 31 -9.51 9.17 11.19
N ASP A 32 -10.11 8.09 10.67
CA ASP A 32 -10.87 7.15 11.50
C ASP A 32 -9.92 6.36 12.40
N MET A 33 -9.81 6.80 13.65
CA MET A 33 -8.88 6.26 14.64
C MET A 33 -9.27 4.85 15.11
N PRO A 34 -10.54 4.59 15.52
CA PRO A 34 -10.95 3.23 15.87
C PRO A 34 -10.66 2.22 14.75
N PHE A 35 -11.02 2.55 13.51
CA PHE A 35 -10.78 1.64 12.39
C PHE A 35 -9.28 1.47 12.10
N ALA A 36 -8.48 2.52 12.26
CA ALA A 36 -7.04 2.41 12.07
C ALA A 36 -6.37 1.51 13.11
N GLU A 37 -6.80 1.56 14.37
CA GLU A 37 -6.34 0.68 15.43
C GLU A 37 -6.69 -0.79 15.13
N ASP A 38 -7.92 -1.06 14.70
CA ASP A 38 -8.36 -2.40 14.33
C ASP A 38 -7.52 -2.99 13.20
N VAL A 39 -7.25 -2.20 12.15
CA VAL A 39 -6.41 -2.63 11.03
C VAL A 39 -4.97 -2.92 11.47
N VAL A 40 -4.39 -2.09 12.35
CA VAL A 40 -3.05 -2.32 12.89
C VAL A 40 -3.01 -3.62 13.70
N GLN A 41 -3.98 -3.82 14.58
CA GLN A 41 -4.09 -5.04 15.40
C GLN A 41 -4.26 -6.28 14.54
N GLU A 42 -5.18 -6.27 13.58
CA GLU A 42 -5.39 -7.40 12.67
C GLU A 42 -4.15 -7.67 11.81
N SER A 43 -3.40 -6.65 11.40
CA SER A 43 -2.14 -6.82 10.67
C SER A 43 -1.09 -7.56 11.51
N LEU A 44 -0.95 -7.20 12.78
CA LEU A 44 -0.04 -7.86 13.73
C LEU A 44 -0.50 -9.29 14.06
N LEU A 45 -1.81 -9.52 14.20
CA LEU A 45 -2.37 -10.86 14.40
C LEU A 45 -2.13 -11.76 13.18
N ARG A 46 -2.20 -11.23 11.96
CA ARG A 46 -1.84 -11.98 10.75
C ARG A 46 -0.35 -12.25 10.66
N LEU A 47 0.49 -11.32 11.08
CA LEU A 47 1.94 -11.52 11.16
C LEU A 47 2.28 -12.65 12.15
N TRP A 48 1.63 -12.63 13.31
CA TRP A 48 1.76 -13.68 14.32
C TRP A 48 1.45 -15.08 13.78
N ARG A 49 0.49 -15.21 12.86
CA ARG A 49 0.13 -16.48 12.24
C ARG A 49 1.10 -16.92 11.13
N LYS A 50 2.14 -16.13 10.85
CA LYS A 50 3.13 -16.36 9.79
C LYS A 50 4.57 -16.28 10.32
N PRO A 51 5.01 -17.33 11.05
CA PRO A 51 6.38 -17.39 11.59
C PRO A 51 7.44 -17.15 10.51
N GLU A 52 7.21 -17.63 9.28
CA GLU A 52 8.12 -17.49 8.14
C GLU A 52 8.35 -16.03 7.70
N ILE A 53 7.47 -15.11 8.08
CA ILE A 53 7.63 -13.66 7.86
C ILE A 53 8.17 -12.99 9.12
N LEU A 54 7.75 -13.46 10.30
CA LEU A 54 8.18 -12.90 11.58
C LEU A 54 9.67 -13.11 11.85
N GLU A 55 10.22 -14.24 11.42
CA GLU A 55 11.64 -14.61 11.54
C GLU A 55 12.55 -13.89 10.52
N GLN A 56 11.97 -13.17 9.55
CA GLN A 56 12.73 -12.39 8.57
C GLN A 56 13.29 -11.10 9.19
N PRO A 57 14.25 -10.43 8.52
CA PRO A 57 14.70 -9.12 8.93
C PRO A 57 13.53 -8.14 9.14
N SER A 58 13.66 -7.29 10.16
CA SER A 58 12.61 -6.35 10.61
C SER A 58 12.01 -5.49 9.48
N GLU A 59 12.82 -5.09 8.49
CA GLU A 59 12.34 -4.33 7.34
C GLU A 59 11.45 -5.13 6.36
N SER A 60 11.65 -6.46 6.26
CA SER A 60 10.79 -7.35 5.47
C SER A 60 9.43 -7.53 6.14
N ALA A 61 9.42 -7.79 7.45
CA ALA A 61 8.19 -7.85 8.24
C ALA A 61 7.43 -6.52 8.20
N ARG A 62 8.14 -5.38 8.24
CA ARG A 62 7.57 -4.06 8.04
C ARG A 62 6.91 -3.93 6.67
N ALA A 63 7.60 -4.23 5.57
CA ALA A 63 7.02 -4.12 4.23
C ALA A 63 5.75 -5.00 4.08
N TRP A 64 5.77 -6.18 4.70
CA TRP A 64 4.63 -7.08 4.74
C TRP A 64 3.46 -6.50 5.54
N LEU A 65 3.70 -5.93 6.73
CA LEU A 65 2.67 -5.30 7.56
C LEU A 65 1.94 -4.17 6.82
N PHE A 66 2.69 -3.32 6.12
CA PHE A 66 2.09 -2.21 5.35
C PHE A 66 1.24 -2.73 4.18
N THR A 67 1.67 -3.82 3.53
CA THR A 67 0.88 -4.50 2.49
C THR A 67 -0.43 -5.06 3.05
N VAL A 68 -0.38 -5.73 4.20
CA VAL A 68 -1.56 -6.33 4.84
C VAL A 68 -2.53 -5.26 5.32
N ALA A 69 -2.03 -4.22 6.00
CA ALA A 69 -2.85 -3.12 6.46
C ALA A 69 -3.55 -2.40 5.31
N ARG A 70 -2.84 -2.17 4.20
CA ARG A 70 -3.43 -1.63 2.96
C ARG A 70 -4.55 -2.53 2.45
N ASN A 71 -4.31 -3.84 2.36
CA ASN A 71 -5.31 -4.77 1.86
C ASN A 71 -6.57 -4.79 2.74
N LEU A 72 -6.40 -4.81 4.07
CA LEU A 72 -7.51 -4.73 5.02
C LEU A 72 -8.38 -3.48 4.82
N VAL A 73 -7.75 -2.30 4.68
CA VAL A 73 -8.48 -1.05 4.44
C VAL A 73 -9.24 -1.08 3.11
N ILE A 74 -8.63 -1.63 2.05
CA ILE A 74 -9.31 -1.70 0.74
C ILE A 74 -10.45 -2.72 0.77
N ASP A 75 -10.26 -3.86 1.45
CA ASP A 75 -11.27 -4.91 1.54
C ASP A 75 -12.47 -4.46 2.37
N ASP A 76 -12.25 -3.74 3.47
CA ASP A 76 -13.32 -3.09 4.24
C ASP A 76 -14.10 -2.08 3.39
N ARG A 77 -13.40 -1.19 2.69
CA ARG A 77 -14.03 -0.26 1.73
C ARG A 77 -14.83 -1.00 0.68
N ARG A 78 -14.34 -2.14 0.19
CA ARG A 78 -15.05 -2.97 -0.78
C ARG A 78 -16.29 -3.60 -0.16
N SER A 79 -16.22 -4.08 1.09
CA SER A 79 -17.38 -4.63 1.79
C SER A 79 -18.42 -3.54 2.04
N ALA A 80 -18.02 -2.40 2.59
CA ALA A 80 -18.88 -1.24 2.79
C ALA A 80 -19.46 -0.71 1.46
N ARG A 81 -18.66 -0.69 0.38
CA ARG A 81 -19.09 -0.34 -0.97
C ARG A 81 -20.06 -1.39 -1.51
N PHE A 82 -19.78 -2.68 -1.42
CA PHE A 82 -20.65 -3.76 -1.87
C PHE A 82 -21.98 -3.79 -1.11
N THR A 83 -21.97 -3.55 0.20
CA THR A 83 -23.19 -3.36 1.00
C THR A 83 -23.99 -2.13 0.56
N ARG A 84 -23.32 -1.06 0.07
CA ARG A 84 -23.98 0.13 -0.52
C ARG A 84 -24.35 -0.05 -2.01
N GLU A 85 -23.65 -0.91 -2.75
CA GLU A 85 -23.71 -1.11 -4.20
C GLU A 85 -24.44 -2.39 -4.61
N LEU A 86 -25.10 -3.10 -3.70
CA LEU A 86 -26.24 -3.98 -4.04
C LEU A 86 -27.41 -3.22 -4.72
N GLN A 87 -27.18 -1.98 -5.19
CA GLN A 87 -28.01 -1.18 -6.08
C GLN A 87 -27.32 -0.77 -7.41
N SER A 88 -26.05 -1.11 -7.69
CA SER A 88 -25.43 -0.88 -9.01
C SER A 88 -24.18 -1.75 -9.21
N ASP A 89 -24.19 -2.52 -10.31
CA ASP A 89 -23.19 -3.51 -10.69
C ASP A 89 -21.98 -2.84 -11.37
N ASP A 90 -20.88 -2.63 -10.65
CA ASP A 90 -19.56 -2.37 -11.27
C ASP A 90 -18.38 -2.69 -10.34
N LEU A 91 -17.62 -3.73 -10.70
CA LEU A 91 -16.40 -4.19 -10.02
C LEU A 91 -15.17 -3.43 -10.53
N PRO A 92 -14.37 -2.79 -9.66
CA PRO A 92 -13.21 -2.00 -10.09
C PRO A 92 -11.95 -2.83 -10.32
N GLU A 93 -11.28 -2.55 -11.44
CA GLU A 93 -10.01 -3.13 -11.90
C GLU A 93 -8.82 -2.47 -11.17
N ARG A 94 -7.97 -3.26 -10.49
CA ARG A 94 -6.76 -2.75 -9.80
C ARG A 94 -5.51 -2.86 -10.70
N PRO A 95 -4.64 -1.84 -10.73
CA PRO A 95 -3.29 -1.97 -11.28
C PRO A 95 -2.39 -2.87 -10.40
N SER A 96 -1.69 -3.86 -10.98
CA SER A 96 -0.67 -4.67 -10.27
C SER A 96 0.67 -3.92 -10.15
N LEU A 97 1.47 -4.26 -9.12
CA LEU A 97 2.81 -3.74 -8.83
C LEU A 97 3.95 -4.63 -9.34
N ASP A 98 3.67 -5.71 -10.08
CA ASP A 98 4.69 -6.67 -10.54
C ASP A 98 5.76 -6.11 -11.51
N ALA A 99 5.77 -4.80 -11.75
CA ALA A 99 6.72 -4.11 -12.63
C ALA A 99 7.94 -3.50 -11.90
N ILE A 100 7.95 -3.46 -10.57
CA ILE A 100 9.04 -2.88 -9.77
C ILE A 100 9.72 -4.03 -9.02
N GLY A 101 10.94 -4.38 -9.43
CA GLY A 101 11.69 -5.53 -8.92
C GLY A 101 11.92 -5.53 -7.40
N PRO A 102 12.40 -6.66 -6.84
CA PRO A 102 12.58 -6.81 -5.40
C PRO A 102 13.69 -5.89 -4.88
N ALA A 103 13.42 -5.23 -3.74
CA ALA A 103 14.35 -4.38 -2.98
C ALA A 103 14.84 -3.09 -3.67
N VAL A 104 13.92 -2.20 -4.05
CA VAL A 104 14.28 -0.79 -4.30
C VAL A 104 14.50 -0.09 -2.96
N ASP A 105 15.67 0.54 -2.78
CA ASP A 105 15.94 1.39 -1.63
C ASP A 105 14.84 2.44 -1.46
N LYS A 106 14.26 2.53 -0.26
CA LYS A 106 13.14 3.46 0.05
C LYS A 106 13.48 4.91 -0.32
N TRP A 107 14.75 5.31 -0.17
CA TRP A 107 15.25 6.61 -0.57
C TRP A 107 15.27 6.81 -2.08
N VAL A 108 15.69 5.80 -2.83
CA VAL A 108 15.74 5.82 -4.29
C VAL A 108 14.35 5.88 -4.88
N LEU A 109 13.39 5.12 -4.32
CA LEU A 109 11.98 5.19 -4.73
C LEU A 109 11.36 6.55 -4.42
N ALA A 110 11.60 7.10 -3.23
CA ALA A 110 11.10 8.41 -2.84
C ALA A 110 11.66 9.53 -3.74
N ASP A 111 12.93 9.45 -4.11
CA ASP A 111 13.56 10.40 -5.03
C ASP A 111 13.04 10.26 -6.46
N ALA A 112 12.89 9.03 -6.96
CA ALA A 112 12.31 8.77 -8.27
C ALA A 112 10.85 9.26 -8.37
N LEU A 113 10.05 9.14 -7.31
CA LEU A 113 8.70 9.70 -7.27
C LEU A 113 8.69 11.23 -7.31
N LYS A 114 9.73 11.90 -6.77
CA LYS A 114 9.83 13.37 -6.83
C LYS A 114 10.09 13.89 -8.24
N SER A 115 10.72 13.11 -9.11
CA SER A 115 10.96 13.50 -10.51
C SER A 115 9.73 13.36 -11.42
N LEU A 116 8.63 12.76 -10.95
CA LEU A 116 7.37 12.72 -11.68
C LEU A 116 6.63 14.07 -11.59
N SER A 117 5.83 14.38 -12.62
CA SER A 117 4.86 15.48 -12.54
C SER A 117 3.88 15.27 -11.38
N SER A 118 3.29 16.34 -10.88
CA SER A 118 2.30 16.29 -9.79
C SER A 118 1.18 15.29 -10.07
N ASP A 119 0.68 15.28 -11.30
CA ASP A 119 -0.47 14.48 -11.70
C ASP A 119 -0.11 12.99 -11.80
N HIS A 120 1.07 12.69 -12.34
CA HIS A 120 1.58 11.32 -12.41
C HIS A 120 1.94 10.77 -11.02
N ARG A 121 2.59 11.59 -10.19
CA ARG A 121 2.88 11.21 -8.80
C ARG A 121 1.59 11.00 -8.01
N ASN A 122 0.60 11.88 -8.17
CA ASN A 122 -0.69 11.74 -7.49
C ASN A 122 -1.42 10.47 -7.95
N ALA A 123 -1.45 10.17 -9.24
CA ALA A 123 -2.04 8.93 -9.74
C ALA A 123 -1.38 7.69 -9.11
N ILE A 124 -0.04 7.63 -9.08
CA ILE A 124 0.71 6.54 -8.44
C ILE A 124 0.40 6.46 -6.95
N VAL A 125 0.46 7.57 -6.23
CA VAL A 125 0.20 7.63 -4.79
C VAL A 125 -1.23 7.16 -4.49
N ARG A 126 -2.21 7.65 -5.22
CA ARG A 126 -3.62 7.28 -5.00
C ARG A 126 -3.89 5.80 -5.28
N ALA A 127 -3.43 5.29 -6.41
CA ALA A 127 -3.68 3.90 -6.79
C ALA A 127 -2.88 2.91 -5.93
N TYR A 128 -1.58 3.17 -5.75
CA TYR A 128 -0.67 2.21 -5.12
C TYR A 128 -0.48 2.44 -3.63
N TYR A 129 -0.35 3.69 -3.18
CA TYR A 129 -0.17 3.97 -1.74
C TYR A 129 -1.51 4.08 -1.00
N LEU A 130 -2.52 4.73 -1.58
CA LEU A 130 -3.83 4.94 -0.96
C LEU A 130 -4.85 3.84 -1.30
N GLY A 131 -4.51 2.93 -2.22
CA GLY A 131 -5.35 1.78 -2.57
C GLY A 131 -6.65 2.16 -3.30
N GLN A 132 -6.74 3.37 -3.83
CA GLN A 132 -7.92 3.83 -4.55
C GLN A 132 -8.05 3.11 -5.89
N THR A 133 -9.28 2.85 -6.30
CA THR A 133 -9.56 2.28 -7.63
C THR A 133 -9.47 3.37 -8.70
N VAL A 134 -9.38 2.98 -9.97
CA VAL A 134 -9.42 3.93 -11.09
C VAL A 134 -10.68 4.80 -11.03
N ALA A 135 -11.83 4.19 -10.74
CA ALA A 135 -13.12 4.86 -10.56
C ALA A 135 -13.09 5.87 -9.39
N ASP A 136 -12.56 5.50 -8.22
CA ASP A 136 -12.46 6.40 -7.06
C ASP A 136 -11.62 7.64 -7.37
N ILE A 137 -10.50 7.45 -8.07
CA ILE A 137 -9.60 8.54 -8.45
C ILE A 137 -10.30 9.44 -9.48
N ALA A 138 -10.97 8.85 -10.47
CA ALA A 138 -11.70 9.56 -11.51
C ALA A 138 -12.79 10.45 -10.91
N GLN A 139 -13.59 9.89 -10.00
CA GLN A 139 -14.63 10.60 -9.28
C GLN A 139 -14.07 11.74 -8.42
N GLN A 140 -12.99 11.47 -7.67
CA GLN A 140 -12.41 12.47 -6.76
C GLN A 140 -11.71 13.62 -7.51
N GLU A 141 -11.08 13.33 -8.64
CA GLU A 141 -10.37 14.33 -9.46
C GLU A 141 -11.27 14.95 -10.54
N GLN A 142 -12.54 14.54 -10.63
CA GLN A 142 -13.51 14.99 -11.64
C GLN A 142 -12.98 14.84 -13.08
N VAL A 143 -12.35 13.69 -13.35
CA VAL A 143 -11.83 13.34 -14.68
C VAL A 143 -12.39 12.00 -15.15
N PRO A 144 -12.39 11.71 -16.46
CA PRO A 144 -12.74 10.38 -16.95
C PRO A 144 -11.81 9.29 -16.42
N GLU A 145 -12.31 8.07 -16.21
CA GLU A 145 -11.47 6.92 -15.84
C GLU A 145 -10.33 6.67 -16.83
N GLY A 146 -10.57 6.89 -18.13
CA GLY A 146 -9.54 6.80 -19.16
C GLY A 146 -8.36 7.76 -18.92
N THR A 147 -8.61 8.93 -18.31
CA THR A 147 -7.57 9.89 -17.91
C THR A 147 -6.74 9.35 -16.74
N VAL A 148 -7.39 8.67 -15.78
CA VAL A 148 -6.67 8.03 -14.66
C VAL A 148 -5.83 6.86 -15.17
N LYS A 149 -6.38 6.00 -16.04
CA LYS A 149 -5.66 4.87 -16.65
C LYS A 149 -4.44 5.35 -17.45
N SER A 150 -4.59 6.41 -18.25
CA SER A 150 -3.47 6.98 -19.02
C SER A 150 -2.42 7.63 -18.11
N ARG A 151 -2.83 8.42 -17.10
CA ARG A 151 -1.90 8.98 -16.10
C ARG A 151 -1.10 7.89 -15.39
N LEU A 152 -1.74 6.79 -14.97
CA LEU A 152 -1.06 5.66 -14.36
C LEU A 152 -0.06 5.01 -15.31
N HIS A 153 -0.45 4.78 -16.57
CA HIS A 153 0.42 4.21 -17.59
C HIS A 153 1.69 5.04 -17.79
N TYR A 154 1.56 6.34 -18.00
CA TYR A 154 2.70 7.22 -18.20
C TYR A 154 3.53 7.41 -16.93
N ALA A 155 2.88 7.46 -15.76
CA ALA A 155 3.55 7.56 -14.48
C ALA A 155 4.44 6.35 -14.18
N LEU A 156 3.96 5.13 -14.43
CA LEU A 156 4.75 3.91 -14.24
C LEU A 156 5.95 3.85 -15.18
N ARG A 157 5.77 4.26 -16.44
CA ARG A 157 6.88 4.36 -17.41
C ARG A 157 7.93 5.37 -16.96
N ALA A 158 7.50 6.55 -16.56
CA ALA A 158 8.40 7.60 -16.06
C ALA A 158 9.14 7.15 -14.79
N LEU A 159 8.43 6.48 -13.88
CA LEU A 159 9.02 5.94 -12.65
C LEU A 159 10.07 4.87 -12.95
N ARG A 160 9.81 3.98 -13.91
CA ARG A 160 10.78 2.97 -14.35
C ARG A 160 12.07 3.59 -14.89
N ILE A 161 11.95 4.61 -15.75
CA ILE A 161 13.10 5.34 -16.29
C ILE A 161 13.89 6.02 -15.15
N ALA A 162 13.19 6.72 -14.26
CA ALA A 162 13.81 7.41 -13.13
C ALA A 162 14.56 6.45 -12.19
N LEU A 163 14.04 5.24 -12.00
CA LEU A 163 14.70 4.19 -11.22
C LEU A 163 15.94 3.62 -11.93
N GLN A 164 15.86 3.39 -13.25
CA GLN A 164 16.99 2.93 -14.06
C GLN A 164 18.16 3.93 -14.08
N GLU A 165 17.86 5.22 -14.20
CA GLU A 165 18.86 6.30 -14.11
C GLU A 165 19.59 6.30 -12.76
N ARG A 166 18.90 5.87 -11.69
CA ARG A 166 19.42 5.76 -10.32
C ARG A 166 20.08 4.40 -10.03
N GLY A 167 20.32 3.60 -11.07
CA GLY A 167 21.05 2.33 -10.95
C GLY A 167 20.19 1.14 -10.50
N VAL A 168 18.88 1.30 -10.40
CA VAL A 168 17.96 0.21 -10.06
C VAL A 168 17.58 -0.54 -11.33
N GLY A 169 18.01 -1.81 -11.46
CA GLY A 169 17.68 -2.68 -12.59
C GLY A 169 18.63 -2.61 -13.79
N ARG A 170 19.92 -2.31 -13.57
CA ARG A 170 21.00 -2.65 -14.51
C ARG A 170 21.51 -4.06 -14.16
N ASP A 171 20.85 -5.08 -14.67
CA ASP A 171 21.41 -6.42 -14.92
C ASP A 171 20.90 -6.90 -16.29
#